data_AF-M1CUY0-F1
#
_entry.id   AF-M1CUY0-F1
#
_cell.length_a   1.000
_cell.length_b   1.000
_cell.length_c   1.000
_cell.angle_alpha   90.00
_cell.angle_beta   90.00
_cell.angle_gamma   90.00
#
_symmetry.space_group_name_H-M   'P 1'
#
loop_
_entity.id
_entity.type
_entity.pdbx_description
1 polymer ?
#
loop_
_entity_poly.entity_id
_entity_poly.type
_entity_poly.pdbx_seq_one_letter_code
_entity_poly.pdbx_strand_id
1 'polypeptide(L)'
;MEKTKEEIAGTRQTNLKTAFELGIHTLLTSCSKEAFCKAFPNFAPAEVERLHRLFIQVITSLHEDIEDEFESLCVETQAGSTLNMVEQLVEEQNLDPLFPEKYAYSHSDNCIARIKMVFVTTQLFRQKLSGIPLFSVLVAPRAEEQKRSITSRLEILKKERHDFSDAAATDIVNKIRTGNQKYNTNNNIGFNS
;
A
#
# COMPACT_ATOMS: atom_id res chain seq x y z
N MET A 1 -25.05 -5.24 -16.91
CA MET A 1 -25.31 -3.92 -16.29
C MET A 1 -24.70 -3.95 -14.92
N GLU A 2 -23.48 -3.43 -14.84
CA GLU A 2 -22.70 -3.30 -13.61
C GLU A 2 -23.26 -2.10 -12.85
N LYS A 3 -23.76 -2.34 -11.64
CA LYS A 3 -24.30 -1.31 -10.76
C LYS A 3 -23.10 -0.66 -10.10
N THR A 4 -22.72 0.52 -10.56
CA THR A 4 -21.69 1.37 -9.95
C THR A 4 -22.01 1.48 -8.46
N LYS A 5 -21.12 0.96 -7.61
CA LYS A 5 -21.18 1.23 -6.17
C LYS A 5 -20.95 2.73 -6.03
N GLU A 6 -22.01 3.47 -5.70
CA GLU A 6 -21.87 4.79 -5.08
C GLU A 6 -21.04 4.57 -3.81
N GLU A 7 -19.78 5.02 -3.85
CA GLU A 7 -19.02 5.24 -2.62
C GLU A 7 -19.81 6.25 -1.80
N ILE A 8 -20.33 5.79 -0.67
CA ILE A 8 -21.00 6.65 0.30
C ILE A 8 -19.95 7.68 0.74
N ALA A 9 -20.19 8.96 0.42
CA ALA A 9 -19.29 10.04 0.81
C ALA A 9 -19.09 10.04 2.33
N GLY A 10 -17.84 10.14 2.78
CA GLY A 10 -17.52 10.22 4.20
C GLY A 10 -18.10 11.48 4.85
N THR A 11 -18.26 11.45 6.17
CA THR A 11 -18.80 12.59 6.93
C THR A 11 -17.94 13.84 6.74
N ARG A 12 -16.62 13.68 6.62
CA ARG A 12 -15.70 14.80 6.40
C ARG A 12 -15.88 15.46 5.03
N GLN A 13 -16.06 14.66 3.98
CA GLN A 13 -16.33 15.16 2.63
C GLN A 13 -17.66 15.90 2.59
N THR A 14 -18.71 15.30 3.18
CA THR A 14 -20.04 15.91 3.24
C THR A 14 -20.00 17.23 4.00
N ASN A 15 -19.31 17.30 5.14
CA ASN A 15 -19.15 18.54 5.90
C ASN A 15 -18.42 19.64 5.13
N LEU A 16 -17.39 19.29 4.34
CA LEU A 16 -16.70 20.25 3.49
C LEU A 16 -17.65 20.86 2.46
N LYS A 17 -18.42 20.01 1.76
CA LYS A 17 -19.38 20.44 0.75
C LYS A 17 -20.47 21.33 1.36
N THR A 18 -21.07 20.90 2.45
CA THR A 18 -22.07 21.70 3.18
C THR A 18 -21.52 23.04 3.66
N ALA A 19 -20.29 23.07 4.20
CA ALA A 19 -19.68 24.31 4.66
C ALA A 19 -19.41 25.29 3.51
N PHE A 20 -19.00 24.77 2.36
CA PHE A 20 -18.81 25.56 1.14
C PHE A 20 -20.15 26.13 0.65
N GLU A 21 -21.16 25.30 0.45
CA GLU A 21 -22.51 25.69 0.03
C GLU A 21 -23.11 26.78 0.93
N LEU A 22 -22.99 26.62 2.26
CA LEU A 22 -23.42 27.64 3.22
C LEU A 22 -22.64 28.95 3.08
N GLY A 23 -21.34 28.87 2.80
CA GLY A 23 -20.49 30.04 2.59
C GLY A 23 -20.89 30.83 1.36
N ILE A 24 -21.09 30.15 0.23
CA ILE A 24 -21.41 30.80 -1.05
C ILE A 24 -22.87 31.25 -1.15
N HIS A 25 -23.79 30.62 -0.42
CA HIS A 25 -25.21 31.03 -0.37
C HIS A 25 -25.34 32.51 0.04
N THR A 26 -24.39 33.03 0.83
CA THR A 26 -24.36 34.44 1.21
C THR A 26 -24.34 35.39 0.01
N LEU A 27 -23.78 34.99 -1.14
CA LEU A 27 -23.80 35.77 -2.38
C LEU A 27 -25.22 36.05 -2.84
N LEU A 28 -26.09 35.02 -2.84
CA LEU A 28 -27.49 35.13 -3.27
C LEU A 28 -28.33 35.99 -2.31
N THR A 29 -27.93 36.09 -1.04
CA THR A 29 -28.71 36.79 0.00
C THR A 29 -28.12 38.13 0.44
N SER A 30 -26.95 38.49 -0.07
CA SER A 30 -26.18 39.67 0.37
C SER A 30 -26.87 41.01 0.06
N CYS A 31 -27.70 41.08 -0.98
CA CYS A 31 -28.31 42.31 -1.44
C CYS A 31 -29.84 42.19 -1.47
N SER A 32 -30.52 42.98 -0.62
CA SER A 32 -31.97 43.11 -0.70
C SER A 32 -32.37 44.06 -1.83
N LYS A 33 -33.58 43.84 -2.39
CA LYS A 33 -34.14 44.75 -3.41
C LYS A 33 -34.18 46.20 -2.94
N GLU A 34 -34.47 46.44 -1.65
CA GLU A 34 -34.51 47.79 -1.08
C GLU A 34 -33.11 48.44 -1.07
N ALA A 35 -32.09 47.70 -0.62
CA ALA A 35 -30.71 48.18 -0.63
C ALA A 35 -30.23 48.45 -2.06
N PHE A 36 -30.61 47.60 -3.01
CA PHE A 36 -30.33 47.78 -4.42
C PHE A 36 -30.95 49.07 -4.97
N CYS A 37 -32.25 49.29 -4.74
CA CYS A 37 -32.92 50.52 -5.20
C CYS A 37 -32.29 51.79 -4.60
N LYS A 38 -31.88 51.75 -3.32
CA LYS A 38 -31.19 52.87 -2.67
C LYS A 38 -29.82 53.19 -3.26
N ALA A 39 -29.15 52.23 -3.89
CA ALA A 39 -27.87 52.44 -4.56
C ALA A 39 -28.01 53.21 -5.89
N PHE A 40 -29.21 53.27 -6.48
CA PHE A 40 -29.47 53.91 -7.77
C PHE A 40 -30.57 54.99 -7.68
N PRO A 41 -30.41 56.03 -6.84
CA PRO A 41 -31.47 57.02 -6.58
C PRO A 41 -31.80 57.93 -7.77
N ASN A 42 -30.86 58.07 -8.71
CA ASN A 42 -30.99 58.96 -9.88
C ASN A 42 -31.63 58.28 -11.10
N PHE A 43 -31.89 56.97 -11.03
CA PHE A 43 -32.45 56.19 -12.13
C PHE A 43 -33.97 56.16 -12.04
N ALA A 44 -34.65 56.06 -13.19
CA ALA A 44 -36.08 55.87 -13.19
C ALA A 44 -36.43 54.48 -12.63
N PRO A 45 -37.60 54.29 -11.98
CA PRO A 45 -37.99 53.01 -11.39
C PRO A 45 -37.95 51.83 -12.38
N ALA A 46 -38.29 52.07 -13.65
CA ALA A 46 -38.23 51.06 -14.70
C ALA A 46 -36.79 50.64 -15.07
N GLU A 47 -35.82 51.55 -14.97
CA GLU A 47 -34.41 51.26 -15.22
C GLU A 47 -33.81 50.48 -14.06
N VAL A 48 -34.13 50.87 -12.83
CA VAL A 48 -33.71 50.16 -11.62
C VAL A 48 -34.23 48.72 -11.62
N GLU A 49 -35.48 48.48 -12.02
CA GLU A 49 -36.03 47.12 -12.11
C GLU A 49 -35.32 46.27 -13.17
N ARG A 50 -34.96 46.85 -14.32
CA ARG A 50 -34.16 46.15 -15.35
C ARG A 50 -32.76 45.82 -14.82
N LEU A 51 -32.12 46.77 -14.13
CA LEU A 51 -30.80 46.58 -13.55
C LEU A 51 -30.81 45.53 -12.43
N HIS A 52 -31.87 45.50 -11.61
CA HIS A 52 -32.05 44.48 -10.57
C HIS A 52 -32.23 43.09 -11.17
N ARG A 53 -32.95 42.95 -12.29
CA ARG A 53 -33.04 41.67 -13.01
C ARG A 53 -31.70 41.21 -13.55
N LEU A 54 -30.92 42.12 -14.15
CA LEU A 54 -29.55 41.84 -14.59
C LEU A 54 -28.65 41.44 -13.42
N PHE A 55 -28.75 42.13 -12.29
CA PHE A 55 -28.01 41.79 -11.08
C PHE A 55 -28.32 40.37 -10.59
N ILE A 56 -29.60 39.99 -10.51
CA ILE A 56 -29.99 38.62 -10.14
C ILE A 56 -29.38 37.61 -11.12
N GLN A 57 -29.47 37.86 -12.43
CA GLN A 57 -28.88 36.97 -13.43
C GLN A 57 -27.38 36.79 -13.22
N VAL A 58 -26.64 37.89 -13.03
CA VAL A 58 -25.19 37.86 -12.80
C VAL A 58 -24.85 37.10 -11.52
N ILE A 59 -25.56 37.36 -10.42
CA ILE A 59 -25.28 36.72 -9.13
C ILE A 59 -25.63 35.23 -9.15
N THR A 60 -26.71 34.84 -9.81
CA THR A 60 -27.07 33.43 -10.00
C THR A 60 -26.04 32.70 -10.87
N SER A 61 -25.66 33.26 -12.03
CA SER A 61 -24.64 32.63 -12.87
C SER A 61 -23.29 32.54 -12.18
N LEU A 62 -22.87 33.59 -11.46
CA LEU A 62 -21.63 33.56 -10.67
C LEU A 62 -21.67 32.48 -9.58
N HIS A 63 -22.82 32.29 -8.93
CA HIS A 63 -22.98 31.24 -7.93
C HIS A 63 -22.81 29.84 -8.53
N GLU A 64 -23.49 29.58 -9.65
CA GLU A 64 -23.38 28.31 -10.39
C GLU A 64 -21.94 28.06 -10.87
N ASP A 65 -21.29 29.06 -11.47
CA ASP A 65 -19.90 28.96 -11.92
C ASP A 65 -18.92 28.62 -10.77
N ILE A 66 -19.14 29.22 -9.59
CA ILE A 66 -18.32 28.95 -8.40
C ILE A 66 -18.54 27.52 -7.87
N GLU A 67 -19.77 27.01 -7.90
CA GLU A 67 -20.08 25.63 -7.51
C GLU A 67 -19.42 24.61 -8.44
N ASP A 68 -19.52 24.83 -9.74
CA ASP A 68 -18.93 23.96 -10.75
C ASP A 68 -17.39 23.94 -10.65
N GLU A 69 -16.75 25.11 -10.49
CA GLU A 69 -15.30 25.22 -10.31
C GLU A 69 -14.84 24.53 -9.01
N PHE A 70 -15.60 24.67 -7.92
CA PHE A 70 -15.31 24.00 -6.66
C PHE A 70 -15.38 22.47 -6.79
N GLU A 71 -16.42 21.94 -7.44
CA GLU A 71 -16.55 20.50 -7.66
C GLU A 71 -15.43 19.98 -8.58
N SER A 72 -15.10 20.71 -9.65
CA SER A 72 -13.95 20.43 -10.52
C SER A 72 -12.64 20.36 -9.73
N LEU A 73 -12.37 21.35 -8.87
CA LEU A 73 -11.19 21.39 -8.02
C LEU A 73 -11.16 20.24 -7.01
N CYS A 74 -12.31 19.87 -6.43
CA CYS A 74 -12.41 18.73 -5.51
C CYS A 74 -12.04 17.41 -6.20
N VAL A 75 -12.46 17.23 -7.46
CA VAL A 75 -12.12 16.06 -8.28
C VAL A 75 -10.63 16.09 -8.65
N GLU A 76 -10.12 17.20 -9.17
CA GLU A 76 -8.72 17.36 -9.59
C GLU A 76 -7.75 17.06 -8.43
N THR A 77 -8.05 17.61 -7.25
CA THR A 77 -7.22 17.47 -6.06
C THR A 77 -7.44 16.16 -5.30
N GLN A 78 -8.42 15.34 -5.72
CA GLN A 78 -8.84 14.13 -5.01
C GLN A 78 -9.20 14.41 -3.54
N ALA A 79 -9.82 15.58 -3.27
CA ALA A 79 -10.16 16.02 -1.93
C ALA A 79 -11.10 15.03 -1.22
N GLY A 80 -12.11 14.52 -1.93
CA GLY A 80 -13.05 13.53 -1.39
C GLY A 80 -12.35 12.24 -0.94
N SER A 81 -11.57 11.62 -1.82
CA SER A 81 -10.83 10.39 -1.49
C SER A 81 -9.83 10.59 -0.35
N THR A 82 -9.15 11.75 -0.32
CA THR A 82 -8.22 12.09 0.76
C THR A 82 -8.96 12.23 2.11
N LEU A 83 -10.11 12.90 2.14
CA LEU A 83 -10.91 13.05 3.35
C LEU A 83 -11.48 11.73 3.84
N ASN A 84 -11.94 10.87 2.93
CA ASN A 84 -12.43 9.52 3.25
C ASN A 84 -11.30 8.68 3.87
N MET A 85 -10.09 8.76 3.32
CA MET A 85 -8.93 8.05 3.88
C MET A 85 -8.54 8.59 5.25
N VAL A 86 -8.59 9.91 5.47
CA VAL A 86 -8.36 10.49 6.80
C VAL A 86 -9.41 10.02 7.81
N GLU A 87 -10.68 9.94 7.40
CA GLU A 87 -11.76 9.43 8.24
C GLU A 87 -11.51 7.97 8.63
N GLN A 88 -11.19 7.11 7.67
CA GLN A 88 -10.82 5.72 7.92
C GLN A 88 -9.60 5.59 8.86
N LEU A 89 -8.55 6.40 8.66
CA LEU A 89 -7.37 6.37 9.52
C LEU A 89 -7.67 6.79 10.95
N VAL A 90 -8.56 7.77 11.14
CA VAL A 90 -9.00 8.21 12.47
C VAL A 90 -9.83 7.11 13.15
N GLU A 91 -10.72 6.44 12.41
CA GLU A 91 -11.47 5.30 12.93
C GLU A 91 -10.55 4.13 13.31
N GLU A 92 -9.61 3.75 12.44
CA GLU A 92 -8.61 2.72 12.71
C GLU A 92 -7.78 3.06 13.96
N GLN A 93 -7.37 4.33 14.12
CA GLN A 93 -6.65 4.81 15.28
C GLN A 93 -7.47 4.71 16.57
N ASN A 94 -8.75 5.09 16.55
CA ASN A 94 -9.61 5.04 17.72
C ASN A 94 -9.88 3.59 18.19
N LEU A 95 -9.78 2.62 17.29
CA LEU A 95 -9.97 1.20 17.57
C LEU A 95 -8.69 0.50 18.05
N ASP A 96 -7.52 1.13 17.96
CA ASP A 96 -6.25 0.57 18.43
C ASP A 96 -5.98 0.97 19.89
N PRO A 97 -6.16 0.05 20.87
CA PRO A 97 -5.94 0.33 22.28
C PRO A 97 -4.46 0.54 22.65
N LEU A 98 -3.53 0.27 21.73
CA LEU A 98 -2.11 0.55 21.89
C LEU A 98 -1.70 1.90 21.28
N PHE A 99 -2.63 2.60 20.61
CA PHE A 99 -2.37 3.91 20.05
C PHE A 99 -2.26 4.94 21.18
N PRO A 100 -1.14 5.64 21.32
CA PRO A 100 -0.93 6.53 22.45
C PRO A 100 -1.87 7.74 22.35
N GLU A 101 -2.87 7.77 23.23
CA GLU A 101 -3.72 8.91 23.54
C GLU A 101 -2.89 10.02 24.24
N LYS A 102 -1.86 10.57 23.59
CA LYS A 102 -1.16 11.79 24.02
C LYS A 102 -0.07 12.23 23.04
N TYR A 103 -0.48 12.96 22.00
CA TYR A 103 0.29 14.13 21.57
C TYR A 103 -0.64 15.32 21.66
N ALA A 104 -0.74 15.83 22.90
CA ALA A 104 -1.50 17.01 23.25
C ALA A 104 -1.27 18.14 22.23
N TYR A 105 -2.39 18.73 21.82
CA TYR A 105 -2.51 20.02 21.17
C TYR A 105 -1.41 21.00 21.62
N SER A 106 -0.36 21.15 20.83
CA SER A 106 0.41 22.38 20.78
C SER A 106 1.12 22.44 19.42
N HIS A 107 1.06 23.62 18.80
CA HIS A 107 1.71 24.02 17.55
C HIS A 107 0.95 23.66 16.27
N SER A 108 0.15 24.64 15.83
CA SER A 108 -0.68 24.73 14.62
C SER A 108 0.07 24.62 13.28
N ASP A 109 1.40 24.58 13.27
CA ASP A 109 2.15 24.92 12.06
C ASP A 109 2.63 23.70 11.25
N ASN A 110 2.15 22.50 11.59
CA ASN A 110 2.61 21.29 10.89
C ASN A 110 1.54 20.18 10.79
N CYS A 111 0.27 20.53 10.70
CA CYS A 111 -0.78 19.51 10.52
C CYS A 111 -0.62 18.75 9.21
N ILE A 112 -0.27 19.44 8.10
CA ILE A 112 -0.11 18.82 6.78
C ILE A 112 1.10 17.87 6.73
N ALA A 113 2.27 18.26 7.22
CA ALA A 113 3.43 17.37 7.17
C ALA A 113 3.32 16.23 8.19
N ARG A 114 2.58 16.40 9.29
CA ARG A 114 2.22 15.31 10.21
C ARG A 114 1.23 14.32 9.60
N ILE A 115 0.19 14.78 8.91
CA ILE A 115 -0.73 13.91 8.13
C ILE A 115 0.05 13.15 7.06
N LYS A 116 0.95 13.83 6.33
CA LYS A 116 1.84 13.17 5.35
C LYS A 116 2.73 12.12 6.02
N MET A 117 3.30 12.39 7.20
CA MET A 117 4.16 11.45 7.90
C MET A 117 3.37 10.22 8.39
N VAL A 118 2.19 10.43 8.98
CA VAL A 118 1.29 9.34 9.39
C VAL A 118 0.87 8.51 8.17
N PHE A 119 0.47 9.15 7.07
CA PHE A 119 0.13 8.46 5.83
C PHE A 119 1.30 7.62 5.29
N VAL A 120 2.49 8.21 5.17
CA VAL A 120 3.69 7.52 4.64
C VAL A 120 4.10 6.36 5.54
N THR A 121 4.08 6.55 6.87
CA THR A 121 4.41 5.49 7.83
C THR A 121 3.39 4.37 7.81
N THR A 122 2.09 4.67 7.74
CA THR A 122 1.04 3.65 7.60
C THR A 122 1.18 2.86 6.29
N GLN A 123 1.46 3.53 5.17
CA GLN A 123 1.66 2.85 3.88
C GLN A 123 2.91 1.97 3.87
N LEU A 124 4.03 2.46 4.40
CA LEU A 124 5.25 1.66 4.56
C LEU A 124 5.00 0.45 5.47
N PHE A 125 4.23 0.63 6.55
CA PHE A 125 3.90 -0.45 7.46
C PHE A 125 3.02 -1.52 6.81
N ARG A 126 1.98 -1.12 6.04
CA ARG A 126 1.15 -2.05 5.25
C ARG A 126 1.98 -2.83 4.23
N GLN A 127 2.90 -2.17 3.52
CA GLN A 127 3.82 -2.84 2.59
C GLN A 127 4.71 -3.86 3.32
N LYS A 128 5.32 -3.49 4.44
CA LYS A 128 6.15 -4.39 5.25
C LYS A 128 5.35 -5.58 5.78
N LEU A 129 4.14 -5.34 6.27
CA LEU A 129 3.24 -6.38 6.75
C LEU A 129 2.71 -7.28 5.64
N SER A 130 2.62 -6.83 4.37
CA SER A 130 2.27 -7.71 3.26
C SER A 130 3.41 -8.69 2.89
N GLY A 131 4.66 -8.27 3.09
CA GLY A 131 5.84 -9.10 2.81
C GLY A 131 6.08 -10.19 3.86
N ILE A 132 5.68 -9.97 5.11
CA ILE A 132 5.90 -10.91 6.22
C ILE A 132 5.11 -12.24 6.03
N PRO A 133 3.79 -12.24 5.72
CA PRO A 133 3.01 -13.44 5.40
C PRO A 133 3.49 -14.14 4.12
N LEU A 134 3.87 -13.37 3.09
CA LEU A 134 4.41 -13.93 1.85
C LEU A 134 5.70 -14.72 2.11
N PHE A 135 6.58 -14.17 2.95
CA PHE A 135 7.83 -14.82 3.33
C PHE A 135 7.60 -16.08 4.18
N SER A 136 6.71 -16.01 5.17
CA SER A 136 6.44 -17.14 6.07
C SER A 136 5.71 -18.29 5.39
N VAL A 137 4.78 -18.01 4.48
CA VAL A 137 3.94 -19.03 3.84
C VAL A 137 4.59 -19.63 2.60
N LEU A 138 5.30 -18.84 1.79
CA LEU A 138 5.79 -19.31 0.49
C LEU A 138 7.30 -19.50 0.41
N VAL A 139 8.08 -18.67 1.10
CA VAL A 139 9.55 -18.68 0.97
C VAL A 139 10.18 -19.61 2.00
N ALA A 140 9.78 -19.53 3.26
CA ALA A 140 10.34 -20.37 4.32
C ALA A 140 10.11 -21.88 4.10
N PRO A 141 8.91 -22.37 3.73
CA PRO A 141 8.69 -23.79 3.52
C PRO A 141 9.48 -24.36 2.32
N ARG A 142 9.57 -23.59 1.23
CA ARG A 142 10.37 -23.99 0.04
C ARG A 142 11.85 -24.12 0.37
N ALA A 143 12.41 -23.20 1.15
CA ALA A 143 13.80 -23.26 1.57
C ALA A 143 14.07 -24.48 2.48
N GLU A 144 13.16 -24.78 3.42
CA GLU A 144 13.27 -25.96 4.28
C GLU A 144 13.14 -27.28 3.50
N GLU A 145 12.28 -27.35 2.49
CA GLU A 145 12.14 -28.55 1.64
C GLU A 145 13.38 -28.79 0.78
N GLN A 146 13.96 -27.74 0.20
CA GLN A 146 15.24 -27.83 -0.51
C GLN A 146 16.37 -28.30 0.41
N LYS A 147 16.43 -27.77 1.64
CA LYS A 147 17.40 -28.20 2.65
C LYS A 147 17.25 -29.70 2.97
N ARG A 148 16.03 -30.18 3.23
CA ARG A 148 15.77 -31.61 3.48
C ARG A 148 16.21 -32.51 2.31
N SER A 149 15.94 -32.09 1.07
CA SER A 149 16.34 -32.83 -0.12
C SER A 149 17.87 -32.93 -0.24
N ILE A 150 18.59 -31.83 -0.03
CA ILE A 150 20.07 -31.82 -0.09
C ILE A 150 20.66 -32.71 1.01
N THR A 151 20.15 -32.62 2.24
CA THR A 151 20.60 -33.48 3.35
C THR A 151 20.36 -34.96 3.06
N SER A 152 19.18 -35.32 2.51
CA SER A 152 18.90 -36.71 2.11
C SER A 152 19.89 -37.22 1.07
N ARG A 153 20.20 -36.42 0.05
CA ARG A 153 21.19 -36.80 -0.99
C ARG A 153 22.60 -36.95 -0.40
N LEU A 154 23.00 -36.08 0.53
CA LEU A 154 24.29 -36.20 1.21
C LEU A 154 24.40 -37.49 2.02
N GLU A 155 23.34 -37.88 2.74
CA GLU A 155 23.35 -39.13 3.51
C GLU A 155 23.41 -40.37 2.62
N ILE A 156 22.72 -40.38 1.47
CA ILE A 156 22.83 -41.46 0.47
C ILE A 156 24.26 -41.55 -0.05
N LEU A 157 24.85 -40.43 -0.50
CA LEU A 157 26.22 -40.40 -1.02
C LEU A 157 27.27 -40.79 0.03
N LYS A 158 27.02 -40.44 1.30
CA LYS A 158 27.88 -40.83 2.42
C LYS A 158 27.80 -42.33 2.70
N LYS A 159 26.59 -42.91 2.64
CA LYS A 159 26.36 -44.34 2.80
C LYS A 159 26.97 -45.14 1.66
N GLU A 160 26.76 -44.73 0.41
CA GLU A 160 27.39 -45.34 -0.76
C GLU A 160 28.92 -45.30 -0.63
N ARG A 161 29.50 -44.15 -0.22
CA ARG A 161 30.95 -44.05 0.00
C ARG A 161 31.45 -45.01 1.09
N HIS A 162 30.67 -45.27 2.13
CA HIS A 162 31.01 -46.22 3.19
C HIS A 162 30.83 -47.68 2.74
N ASP A 163 29.78 -47.99 1.98
CA ASP A 163 29.54 -49.33 1.42
C ASP A 163 30.62 -49.72 0.38
N PHE A 164 31.24 -48.73 -0.28
CA PHE A 164 32.43 -48.90 -1.13
C PHE A 164 33.77 -48.96 -0.35
N SER A 165 33.80 -48.54 0.91
CA SER A 165 35.02 -48.38 1.71
C SER A 165 35.02 -49.27 2.96
N ASP A 166 35.46 -50.52 2.76
CA ASP A 166 36.49 -51.19 3.56
C ASP A 166 36.56 -52.67 3.15
N ALA A 167 35.41 -53.33 2.98
CA ALA A 167 35.39 -54.75 2.61
C ALA A 167 35.75 -54.99 1.13
N ALA A 168 35.17 -54.20 0.20
CA ALA A 168 35.37 -54.39 -1.24
C ALA A 168 36.79 -53.97 -1.70
N ALA A 169 37.32 -52.87 -1.16
CA ALA A 169 38.69 -52.43 -1.44
C ALA A 169 39.72 -53.43 -0.90
N THR A 170 39.49 -53.99 0.30
CA THR A 170 40.39 -54.98 0.90
C THR A 170 40.34 -56.33 0.18
N ASP A 171 39.17 -56.77 -0.30
CA ASP A 171 39.03 -57.99 -1.12
C ASP A 171 39.78 -57.87 -2.45
N ILE A 172 39.66 -56.74 -3.14
CA ILE A 172 40.38 -56.48 -4.41
C ILE A 172 41.89 -56.45 -4.18
N VAL A 173 42.36 -55.76 -3.14
CA VAL A 173 43.79 -55.71 -2.78
C VAL A 173 44.32 -57.09 -2.41
N ASN A 174 43.55 -57.88 -1.66
CA ASN A 174 43.94 -59.24 -1.31
C ASN A 174 44.00 -60.16 -2.53
N LYS A 175 43.01 -60.11 -3.44
CA LYS A 175 43.05 -60.88 -4.71
C LYS A 175 44.27 -60.55 -5.57
N ILE A 176 44.63 -59.27 -5.69
CA ILE A 176 45.83 -58.85 -6.43
C ILE A 176 47.10 -59.38 -5.75
N ARG A 177 47.17 -59.30 -4.41
CA ARG A 177 48.30 -59.82 -3.62
C ARG A 177 48.47 -61.33 -3.79
N THR A 178 47.38 -62.10 -3.70
CA THR A 178 47.41 -63.56 -3.88
C THR A 178 47.73 -63.94 -5.33
N GLY A 179 47.26 -63.16 -6.31
CA GLY A 179 47.61 -63.33 -7.72
C GLY A 179 49.11 -63.17 -7.97
N ASN A 180 49.72 -62.11 -7.46
CA ASN A 180 51.15 -61.85 -7.64
C ASN A 180 52.05 -62.88 -6.92
N GLN A 181 51.61 -63.43 -5.78
CA GLN A 181 52.33 -64.53 -5.12
C GLN A 181 52.36 -65.80 -5.97
N LYS A 182 51.28 -66.15 -6.67
CA LYS A 182 51.23 -67.33 -7.55
C LYS A 182 52.19 -67.25 -8.74
N TYR A 183 52.38 -66.05 -9.30
CA TYR A 183 53.38 -65.83 -10.35
C TYR A 183 54.82 -65.90 -9.84
N ASN A 184 55.09 -65.48 -8.61
CA ASN A 184 56.44 -65.51 -8.03
C ASN A 184 56.86 -66.94 -7.60
N THR A 185 55.91 -67.80 -7.23
CA THR A 185 56.17 -69.22 -6.92
C THR A 185 56.42 -70.10 -8.16
N ASN A 186 55.92 -69.70 -9.34
CA ASN A 186 56.10 -70.48 -10.57
C ASN A 186 57.43 -70.22 -11.30
N ASN A 187 58.21 -69.21 -10.88
CA ASN A 187 59.53 -68.91 -11.45
C ASN A 187 60.70 -69.52 -10.66
N ASN A 188 60.44 -70.39 -9.68
CA ASN A 188 61.48 -71.01 -8.86
C ASN A 188 61.49 -72.54 -8.91
N ILE A 189 61.08 -73.13 -10.04
CA ILE A 189 61.35 -74.53 -10.35
C ILE A 189 61.93 -74.61 -11.76
N GLY A 190 63.25 -74.76 -11.81
CA GLY A 190 63.96 -75.30 -12.98
C GLY A 190 64.97 -74.34 -13.59
N PHE A 191 66.19 -74.32 -13.04
CA PHE A 191 67.42 -74.66 -13.78
C PHE A 191 68.53 -75.01 -12.77
N ASN A 192 68.59 -76.30 -12.42
CA ASN A 192 69.82 -76.96 -11.99
C ASN A 192 70.31 -77.75 -13.22
N SER A 193 71.40 -77.29 -13.83
CA SER A 193 72.44 -78.10 -14.49
C SER A 193 73.64 -77.21 -14.72
#